data_AF-A0A2T8HTA4-F1
#
_entry.id   AF-A0A2T8HTA4-F1
#
_cell.length_a   1.000
_cell.length_b   1.000
_cell.length_c   1.000
_cell.angle_alpha   90.00
_cell.angle_beta   90.00
_cell.angle_gamma   90.00
#
_symmetry.space_group_name_H-M   'P 1'
#
loop_
_entity.id
_entity.type
_entity.pdbx_description
1 polymer ?
#
loop_
_entity_poly.entity_id
_entity_poly.type
_entity_poly.pdbx_seq_one_letter_code
_entity_poly.pdbx_strand_id
1 'polypeptide(L)'
;MILERTIRQLDTGPMPPDAARQLGQLGYMQWIAALPGRASYRRLALEAQAKAAPFAEASPAVAVFCALLAESLAAPLRPLDLRMPPRRRQGGASARRARRLPL
;
A
#
# COMPACT_ATOMS: atom_id res chain seq x y z
N MET A 1 -8.81 -10.05 12.02
CA MET A 1 -7.43 -9.54 12.18
C MET A 1 -7.23 -8.25 11.38
N ILE A 2 -6.28 -7.38 11.73
CA ILE A 2 -6.00 -6.15 10.95
C ILE A 2 -5.63 -6.45 9.49
N LEU A 3 -4.94 -7.57 9.25
CA LEU A 3 -4.50 -8.00 7.93
C LEU A 3 -5.66 -8.22 6.94
N GLU A 4 -6.75 -8.89 7.36
CA GLU A 4 -7.91 -9.13 6.48
C GLU A 4 -8.57 -7.81 6.07
N ARG A 5 -8.63 -6.85 7.00
CA ARG A 5 -9.12 -5.50 6.72
C ARG A 5 -8.20 -4.76 5.75
N THR A 6 -6.88 -4.85 5.94
CA THR A 6 -5.89 -4.28 5.03
C THR A 6 -6.07 -4.85 3.63
N ILE A 7 -6.14 -6.18 3.48
CA ILE A 7 -6.31 -6.82 2.16
C ILE A 7 -7.60 -6.34 1.49
N ARG A 8 -8.74 -6.33 2.20
CA ARG A 8 -10.02 -5.81 1.66
C ARG A 8 -9.96 -4.35 1.25
N GLN A 9 -9.17 -3.52 1.94
CA GLN A 9 -8.99 -2.12 1.59
C GLN A 9 -8.09 -1.91 0.37
N LEU A 10 -7.11 -2.79 0.18
CA LEU A 10 -6.23 -2.78 -0.99
C LEU A 10 -6.92 -3.38 -2.23
N ASP A 11 -7.83 -4.32 -2.04
CA ASP A 11 -8.58 -4.99 -3.10
C ASP A 11 -9.76 -4.13 -3.62
N THR A 12 -9.42 -3.01 -4.25
CA THR A 12 -10.37 -2.02 -4.78
C THR A 12 -10.46 -2.01 -6.31
N GLY A 13 -9.90 -3.03 -6.95
CA GLY A 13 -9.92 -3.20 -8.42
C GLY A 13 -8.82 -2.42 -9.16
N PRO A 14 -8.97 -2.25 -10.49
CA PRO A 14 -7.97 -1.61 -11.34
C PRO A 14 -7.73 -0.16 -10.97
N MET A 15 -6.47 0.25 -10.87
CA MET A 15 -6.09 1.63 -10.59
C MET A 15 -4.74 2.00 -11.23
N PRO A 16 -4.44 3.30 -11.39
CA PRO A 16 -3.14 3.75 -11.90
C PRO A 16 -1.96 3.25 -11.04
N PRO A 17 -0.78 2.97 -11.63
CA PRO A 17 0.37 2.44 -10.90
C PRO A 17 0.83 3.29 -9.71
N ASP A 18 0.79 4.62 -9.85
CA ASP A 18 1.17 5.54 -8.76
C ASP A 18 0.19 5.48 -7.58
N ALA A 19 -1.11 5.32 -7.87
CA ALA A 19 -2.15 5.17 -6.86
C ALA A 19 -2.01 3.81 -6.15
N ALA A 20 -1.77 2.73 -6.92
CA ALA A 20 -1.49 1.41 -6.37
C ALA A 20 -0.27 1.42 -5.43
N ARG A 21 0.79 2.13 -5.82
CA ARG A 21 1.99 2.29 -5.00
C ARG A 21 1.67 2.97 -3.67
N GLN A 22 0.99 4.11 -3.71
CA GLN A 22 0.60 4.86 -2.51
C GLN A 22 -0.31 4.04 -1.59
N LEU A 23 -1.30 3.37 -2.17
CA LEU A 23 -2.27 2.57 -1.41
C LEU A 23 -1.62 1.34 -0.78
N GLY A 24 -0.77 0.62 -1.51
CA GLY A 24 0.00 -0.51 -0.99
C GLY A 24 0.96 -0.11 0.13
N GLN A 25 1.67 1.02 -0.01
CA GLN A 25 2.52 1.59 1.05
C GLN A 25 1.72 1.96 2.30
N LEU A 26 0.55 2.59 2.13
CA LEU A 26 -0.34 2.92 3.24
C LEU A 26 -0.81 1.65 3.97
N GLY A 27 -1.24 0.63 3.23
CA GLY A 27 -1.65 -0.65 3.80
C GLY A 27 -0.51 -1.33 4.58
N TYR A 28 0.71 -1.27 4.05
CA TYR A 28 1.90 -1.78 4.73
C TYR A 28 2.19 -1.05 6.05
N MET A 29 2.17 0.29 6.05
CA MET A 29 2.36 1.08 7.28
C MET A 29 1.28 0.79 8.33
N GLN A 30 0.02 0.70 7.92
CA GLN A 30 -1.10 0.40 8.81
C GLN A 30 -0.98 -1.00 9.41
N TRP A 31 -0.58 -1.99 8.59
CA TRP A 31 -0.38 -3.35 9.05
C TRP A 31 0.77 -3.43 10.06
N ILE A 32 1.92 -2.80 9.79
CA ILE A 32 3.06 -2.73 10.73
C ILE A 32 2.65 -2.07 12.04
N ALA A 33 1.97 -0.92 11.98
CA ALA A 33 1.57 -0.17 13.17
C ALA A 33 0.62 -0.95 14.08
N ALA A 34 -0.08 -1.94 13.53
CA ALA A 34 -1.01 -2.79 14.26
C ALA A 34 -0.42 -4.14 14.72
N LEU A 35 0.87 -4.38 14.51
CA LEU A 35 1.50 -5.63 14.94
C LEU A 35 1.67 -5.68 16.47
N PRO A 36 1.55 -6.86 17.10
CA PRO A 36 1.85 -7.01 18.51
C PRO A 36 3.34 -6.77 18.79
N GLY A 37 3.68 -5.92 19.76
CA GLY A 37 5.06 -5.47 20.01
C GLY A 37 6.08 -6.56 20.40
N ARG A 38 5.63 -7.77 20.77
CA ARG A 38 6.50 -8.93 21.07
C ARG A 38 6.50 -10.02 20.01
N ALA A 39 5.74 -9.85 18.93
CA ALA A 39 5.63 -10.87 17.91
C ALA A 39 6.83 -10.85 16.96
N SER A 40 7.21 -12.03 16.46
CA SER A 40 8.23 -12.15 15.42
C SER A 40 7.71 -11.50 14.13
N TYR A 41 8.30 -10.35 13.77
CA TYR A 41 8.00 -9.64 12.52
C TYR A 41 8.14 -10.58 11.32
N ARG A 42 9.23 -11.34 11.24
CA ARG A 42 9.50 -12.26 10.15
C ARG A 42 8.37 -13.27 9.97
N ARG A 43 7.90 -13.87 11.06
CA ARG A 43 6.77 -14.82 11.03
C ARG A 43 5.50 -14.16 10.51
N LEU A 44 5.17 -12.99 11.06
CA LEU A 44 3.96 -12.26 10.68
C LEU A 44 4.01 -11.77 9.23
N ALA A 45 5.17 -11.36 8.73
CA ALA A 45 5.36 -10.93 7.35
C ALA A 45 5.18 -12.10 6.36
N LEU A 46 5.72 -13.28 6.68
CA LEU A 46 5.49 -14.50 5.90
C LEU A 46 4.01 -14.90 5.89
N GLU A 47 3.34 -14.88 7.06
CA GLU A 47 1.91 -15.16 7.16
C GLU A 47 1.07 -14.14 6.36
N ALA A 48 1.44 -12.86 6.42
CA ALA A 48 0.77 -11.80 5.66
C ALA A 48 0.94 -11.96 4.16
N GLN A 49 2.15 -12.28 3.70
CA GLN A 49 2.46 -12.52 2.30
C GLN A 49 1.67 -13.72 1.76
N ALA A 50 1.66 -14.84 2.49
CA ALA A 50 0.91 -16.03 2.10
C ALA A 50 -0.60 -15.76 1.97
N LYS A 51 -1.16 -14.94 2.85
CA LYS A 51 -2.60 -14.58 2.81
C LYS A 51 -2.93 -13.55 1.73
N ALA A 52 -2.01 -12.64 1.41
CA ALA A 52 -2.24 -11.58 0.43
C ALA A 52 -1.92 -12.01 -1.01
N ALA A 53 -1.02 -12.98 -1.20
CA ALA A 53 -0.58 -13.46 -2.51
C ALA A 53 -1.72 -13.83 -3.49
N PRO A 54 -2.82 -14.50 -3.08
CA PRO A 54 -3.92 -14.84 -3.98
C PRO A 54 -4.63 -13.62 -4.61
N PHE A 55 -4.56 -12.46 -3.95
CA PHE A 55 -5.24 -11.24 -4.40
C PHE A 55 -4.31 -10.32 -5.21
N ALA A 56 -3.00 -10.62 -5.27
CA ALA A 56 -2.02 -9.77 -5.92
C ALA A 56 -2.21 -9.69 -7.44
N GLU A 57 -2.75 -10.75 -8.06
CA GLU A 57 -2.99 -10.79 -9.50
C GLU A 57 -4.16 -9.87 -9.91
N ALA A 58 -5.22 -9.81 -9.09
CA ALA A 58 -6.40 -9.00 -9.36
C ALA A 58 -6.30 -7.55 -8.86
N SER A 59 -5.47 -7.31 -7.83
CA SER A 59 -5.31 -5.98 -7.23
C SER A 59 -3.85 -5.49 -7.31
N PRO A 60 -3.58 -4.44 -8.13
CA PRO A 60 -2.26 -3.81 -8.20
C PRO A 60 -1.76 -3.29 -6.84
N ALA A 61 -2.66 -2.83 -5.96
CA ALA A 61 -2.28 -2.34 -4.63
C ALA A 61 -1.89 -3.48 -3.69
N VAL A 62 -2.55 -4.65 -3.80
CA VAL A 62 -2.13 -5.85 -3.07
C VAL A 62 -0.78 -6.35 -3.57
N ALA A 63 -0.53 -6.31 -4.89
CA ALA A 63 0.78 -6.66 -5.45
C ALA A 63 1.91 -5.81 -4.85
N VAL A 64 1.70 -4.49 -4.74
CA VAL A 64 2.66 -3.58 -4.08
C VAL A 64 2.87 -3.96 -2.61
N PHE A 65 1.80 -4.26 -1.87
CA PHE A 65 1.91 -4.68 -0.47
C PHE A 65 2.72 -5.98 -0.33
N CYS A 66 2.48 -6.97 -1.19
CA CYS A 66 3.26 -8.21 -1.23
C CYS A 66 4.74 -7.98 -1.56
N ALA A 67 5.03 -7.05 -2.47
CA ALA A 67 6.41 -6.67 -2.81
C ALA A 67 7.12 -6.03 -1.61
N LEU A 68 6.46 -5.12 -0.87
CA LEU A 68 7.03 -4.51 0.34
C LEU A 68 7.34 -5.54 1.42
N LEU A 69 6.50 -6.56 1.60
CA LEU A 69 6.77 -7.68 2.51
C LEU A 69 7.96 -8.52 2.05
N ALA A 70 8.09 -8.78 0.74
CA ALA A 70 9.23 -9.51 0.20
C ALA A 70 10.53 -8.73 0.40
N GLU A 71 10.52 -7.43 0.10
CA GLU A 71 11.67 -6.54 0.29
C GLU A 71 12.09 -6.43 1.76
N SER A 72 11.13 -6.33 2.68
CA SER A 72 11.42 -6.24 4.11
C SER A 72 11.98 -7.54 4.71
N LEU A 73 11.64 -8.68 4.11
CA LEU A 73 12.19 -9.99 4.46
C LEU A 73 13.58 -10.22 3.87
N ALA A 74 13.87 -9.63 2.70
CA ALA A 74 15.10 -9.85 1.96
C ALA A 74 16.28 -8.95 2.40
N ALA A 75 16.00 -7.76 2.96
CA ALA A 75 17.04 -6.76 3.26
C ALA A 75 17.32 -6.59 4.77
N PRO A 76 18.58 -6.34 5.20
CA PRO A 76 18.80 -5.67 6.48
C PRO A 76 18.13 -4.29 6.42
N LEU A 77 17.32 -3.98 7.44
CA LEU A 77 16.43 -2.80 7.55
C LEU A 77 17.03 -1.55 6.89
N ARG A 78 16.70 -1.29 5.61
CA ARG A 78 16.99 -0.02 4.96
C ARG A 78 15.94 0.99 5.40
N PRO A 79 16.31 2.24 5.73
CA PRO A 79 15.35 3.26 6.09
C PRO A 79 14.28 3.40 5.01
N LEU A 80 13.01 3.26 5.40
CA LEU A 80 11.87 3.51 4.52
C LEU A 80 11.84 5.01 4.22
N ASP A 81 11.95 5.38 2.94
CA ASP A 81 11.84 6.78 2.52
C ASP A 81 10.38 7.23 2.60
N LEU A 82 10.02 7.81 3.75
CA LEU A 82 8.67 8.30 4.06
C LEU A 82 8.43 9.74 3.58
N ARG A 83 9.24 10.25 2.64
CA ARG A 83 9.00 11.56 2.04
C ARG A 83 7.62 11.59 1.41
N MET A 84 6.75 12.43 1.94
CA MET A 84 5.45 12.66 1.33
C MET A 84 5.64 13.19 -0.10
N PRO A 85 4.90 12.67 -1.10
CA PRO A 85 4.87 13.31 -2.41
C PRO A 85 4.47 14.78 -2.24
N PRO A 86 5.04 15.68 -3.07
CA PRO A 86 4.83 17.10 -2.93
C PRO A 86 3.33 17.41 -2.92
N ARG A 87 2.93 18.25 -1.96
CA ARG A 87 1.55 18.63 -1.68
C ARG A 87 0.90 19.20 -2.94
N ARG A 88 0.16 18.40 -3.71
CA ARG A 88 -0.61 18.89 -4.87
C ARG A 88 -1.97 19.39 -4.38
N ARG A 89 -2.24 20.70 -4.57
CA ARG A 89 -3.57 21.28 -4.32
C ARG A 89 -4.56 20.80 -5.38
N GLN A 90 -5.20 19.65 -5.14
CA GLN A 90 -6.36 19.22 -5.90
C GLN A 90 -7.61 19.88 -5.32
N GLY A 91 -8.00 21.06 -5.83
CA GLY A 91 -9.23 21.71 -5.36
C GLY A 91 -9.35 23.21 -5.61
N GLY A 92 -8.32 23.86 -6.17
CA GLY A 92 -8.45 25.25 -6.60
C GLY A 92 -9.48 25.40 -7.71
N ALA A 93 -10.11 26.57 -7.81
CA ALA A 93 -11.04 26.88 -8.90
C ALA A 93 -10.43 26.59 -10.30
N SER A 94 -9.10 26.73 -10.46
CA SER A 94 -8.37 26.36 -11.68
C SER A 94 -8.36 24.84 -11.94
N ALA A 95 -8.09 24.01 -10.92
CA ALA A 95 -8.12 22.54 -11.05
C ALA A 95 -9.53 22.00 -11.36
N ARG A 96 -10.58 22.69 -10.87
CA ARG A 96 -11.98 22.37 -11.21
C ARG A 96 -12.35 22.74 -12.65
N ARG A 97 -11.73 23.78 -13.23
CA ARG A 97 -11.92 24.14 -14.65
C ARG A 97 -11.24 23.12 -15.57
N ALA A 98 -10.02 22.69 -15.24
CA ALA A 98 -9.31 21.66 -16.01
C ALA A 98 -10.05 20.31 -16.05
N ARG A 99 -10.78 19.95 -14.97
CA ARG A 99 -11.62 18.72 -14.94
C ARG A 99 -12.98 18.87 -15.64
N ARG A 100 -13.41 20.10 -15.97
CA ARG A 100 -14.70 20.39 -16.62
C ARG A 100 -14.60 20.67 -18.12
N LEU A 101 -13.40 20.78 -18.68
CA LEU A 101 -13.23 20.76 -20.12
C LEU A 101 -13.17 19.30 -20.60
N PRO A 102 -14.18 18.79 -21.33
CA PRO A 102 -13.89 17.75 -22.30
C PRO A 102 -12.96 18.35 -23.37
N LEU A 103 -12.05 17.52 -23.90
CA LEU A 103 -11.34 17.83 -25.14
C LEU A 103 -12.34 18.17 -26.25
#